data_AF-A0A0C3B7Y0-F1
#
_entry.id   AF-A0A0C3B7Y0-F1
#
_cell.length_a   1.000
_cell.length_b   1.000
_cell.length_c   1.000
_cell.angle_alpha   90.00
_cell.angle_beta   90.00
_cell.angle_gamma   90.00
#
_symmetry.space_group_name_H-M   'P 1'
#
loop_
_entity.id
_entity.type
_entity.pdbx_description
1 polymer ?
#
loop_
_entity_poly.entity_id
_entity_poly.type
_entity_poly.pdbx_seq_one_letter_code
_entity_poly.pdbx_strand_id
1 'polypeptide(L)'
;MPFDSHIRRGHPIMFGLLIFFGIIEGAITTWLTVMYNNYNNYDSVSIRDRIRLLCFTSWWTVFFSFIYLLLFLHSASTGSILTSVASHLIFLAFTWLLWTAGVASLTAGLGGGLNCANLPRDIAYCSQLNAAEAFGWIEWLLTTLLISVVFICGIRSRRRGEGARGQLIVV
;
A
#
# COMPACT_ATOMS: atom_id res chain seq x y z
N MET A 1 -3.29 18.05 22.03
CA MET A 1 -3.22 19.25 21.15
C MET A 1 -4.11 19.07 19.92
N PRO A 2 -4.49 20.13 19.18
CA PRO A 2 -5.35 19.99 17.98
C PRO A 2 -4.82 19.02 16.93
N PHE A 3 -3.50 18.87 16.80
CA PHE A 3 -2.90 17.91 15.87
C PHE A 3 -3.14 16.43 16.29
N ASP A 4 -3.12 16.13 17.58
CA ASP A 4 -3.29 14.74 18.05
C ASP A 4 -4.72 14.24 17.79
N SER A 5 -5.72 15.14 17.77
CA SER A 5 -7.10 14.79 17.38
C SER A 5 -7.22 14.50 15.89
N HIS A 6 -6.46 15.20 15.03
CA HIS A 6 -6.37 14.88 13.61
C HIS A 6 -5.72 13.51 13.38
N ILE A 7 -4.65 13.17 14.08
CA ILE A 7 -4.02 11.84 13.96
C ILE A 7 -4.96 10.73 14.45
N ARG A 8 -5.68 10.95 15.56
CA ARG A 8 -6.62 9.97 16.11
C ARG A 8 -7.78 9.63 15.18
N ARG A 9 -8.18 10.57 14.32
CA ARG A 9 -9.21 10.35 13.27
C ARG A 9 -8.59 9.88 11.95
N GLY A 10 -7.50 10.51 11.53
CA GLY A 10 -6.86 10.29 10.25
C GLY A 10 -6.19 8.93 10.14
N HIS A 11 -5.58 8.42 11.22
CA HIS A 11 -4.92 7.11 11.20
C HIS A 11 -5.90 5.97 10.86
N PRO A 12 -7.04 5.81 11.56
CA PRO A 12 -8.03 4.79 11.19
C PRO A 12 -8.58 4.94 9.77
N ILE A 13 -8.81 6.17 9.31
CA ILE A 13 -9.32 6.42 7.95
C ILE A 13 -8.29 5.97 6.91
N MET A 14 -7.04 6.44 7.04
CA MET A 14 -5.98 6.16 6.05
C MET A 14 -5.61 4.67 6.03
N PHE A 15 -5.45 4.03 7.20
CA PHE A 15 -5.19 2.60 7.27
C PHE A 15 -6.41 1.77 6.81
N GLY A 16 -7.63 2.24 7.06
CA GLY A 16 -8.84 1.64 6.50
C GLY A 16 -8.87 1.69 4.97
N LEU A 17 -8.44 2.80 4.37
CA LEU A 17 -8.32 2.92 2.92
C LEU A 17 -7.24 2.02 2.33
N LEU A 18 -6.06 1.91 2.96
CA LEU A 18 -5.01 0.94 2.57
C LEU A 18 -5.51 -0.51 2.61
N ILE A 19 -6.32 -0.85 3.61
CA ILE A 19 -6.89 -2.20 3.71
C ILE A 19 -7.92 -2.42 2.60
N PHE A 20 -8.81 -1.44 2.38
CA PHE A 20 -9.88 -1.56 1.40
C PHE A 20 -9.35 -1.67 -0.03
N PHE A 21 -8.47 -0.75 -0.45
CA PHE A 21 -7.88 -0.80 -1.78
C PHE A 21 -6.90 -1.97 -1.94
N GLY A 22 -6.15 -2.33 -0.88
CA GLY A 22 -5.30 -3.51 -0.88
C GLY A 22 -6.07 -4.83 -1.05
N ILE A 23 -7.30 -4.93 -0.52
CA ILE A 23 -8.18 -6.09 -0.77
C ILE A 23 -8.62 -6.11 -2.24
N ILE A 24 -9.00 -4.96 -2.81
CA ILE A 24 -9.41 -4.86 -4.21
C ILE A 24 -8.25 -5.28 -5.14
N GLU A 25 -7.08 -4.68 -4.95
CA GLU A 25 -5.88 -4.99 -5.74
C GLU A 25 -5.43 -6.43 -5.54
N GLY A 26 -5.46 -6.92 -4.29
CA GLY A 26 -5.16 -8.30 -3.94
C GLY A 26 -6.09 -9.28 -4.64
N ALA A 27 -7.39 -9.00 -4.70
CA ALA A 27 -8.36 -9.85 -5.40
C ALA A 27 -8.11 -9.88 -6.92
N ILE A 28 -7.87 -8.72 -7.55
CA ILE A 28 -7.60 -8.62 -8.99
C ILE A 28 -6.32 -9.37 -9.35
N THR A 29 -5.22 -9.12 -8.64
CA THR A 29 -3.90 -9.70 -8.91
C THR A 29 -3.85 -11.20 -8.56
N THR A 30 -4.58 -11.64 -7.54
CA THR A 30 -4.78 -13.07 -7.24
C THR A 30 -5.52 -13.74 -8.39
N TRP A 31 -6.63 -13.15 -8.84
CA TRP A 31 -7.41 -13.69 -9.96
C TRP A 31 -6.57 -13.78 -11.24
N LEU A 32 -5.84 -12.71 -11.60
CA LEU A 32 -4.93 -12.72 -12.75
C LEU A 32 -3.86 -13.80 -12.62
N THR A 33 -3.28 -13.96 -11.43
CA THR A 33 -2.29 -15.02 -11.17
C THR A 33 -2.87 -16.42 -11.40
N VAL A 34 -4.10 -16.67 -10.92
CA VAL A 34 -4.80 -17.95 -11.13
C VAL A 34 -5.08 -18.17 -12.62
N MET A 35 -5.61 -17.17 -13.32
CA MET A 35 -5.92 -17.27 -14.74
C MET A 35 -4.66 -17.51 -15.59
N TYR A 36 -3.56 -16.80 -15.31
CA TYR A 36 -2.30 -17.02 -16.00
C TYR A 36 -1.69 -18.39 -15.73
N ASN A 37 -1.86 -18.96 -14.52
CA ASN A 37 -1.41 -20.31 -14.22
C ASN A 37 -2.25 -21.37 -14.95
N ASN A 38 -3.57 -21.16 -15.06
CA ASN A 38 -4.47 -22.14 -15.68
C ASN A 38 -4.39 -22.14 -17.22
N TYR A 39 -4.31 -20.96 -17.83
CA TYR A 39 -4.43 -20.81 -19.28
C TYR A 39 -3.11 -20.50 -19.98
N ASN A 40 -2.03 -20.18 -19.24
CA ASN A 40 -0.73 -19.79 -19.80
C ASN A 40 -0.80 -18.69 -20.87
N ASN A 41 -1.80 -17.81 -20.79
CA ASN A 41 -2.09 -16.76 -21.75
C ASN A 41 -1.62 -15.37 -21.28
N TYR A 42 -0.57 -15.32 -20.46
CA TYR A 42 0.09 -14.08 -20.11
C TYR A 42 0.85 -13.53 -21.32
N ASP A 43 0.79 -12.21 -21.55
CA ASP A 43 1.44 -11.57 -22.71
C ASP A 43 2.98 -11.71 -22.67
N SER A 44 3.56 -11.69 -21.47
CA SER A 44 4.98 -12.02 -21.27
C SER A 44 5.24 -12.56 -19.86
N VAL A 45 6.33 -13.30 -19.71
CA VAL A 45 6.82 -13.78 -18.41
C VAL A 45 7.06 -12.61 -17.45
N SER A 46 7.49 -11.46 -17.99
CA SER A 46 7.69 -10.24 -17.21
C SER A 46 6.38 -9.71 -16.62
N ILE A 47 5.30 -9.64 -17.39
CA ILE A 47 3.98 -9.22 -16.88
C ILE A 47 3.48 -10.19 -15.80
N ARG A 48 3.61 -11.49 -16.03
CA ARG A 48 3.23 -12.51 -15.04
C ARG A 48 3.93 -12.29 -13.69
N ASP A 49 5.24 -12.06 -13.71
CA ASP A 49 6.02 -11.93 -12.47
C ASP A 49 5.73 -10.59 -11.75
N ARG A 50 5.45 -9.52 -12.50
CA ARG A 50 4.99 -8.23 -11.94
C ARG A 50 3.64 -8.34 -11.24
N ILE A 51 2.69 -9.06 -11.84
CA ILE A 51 1.38 -9.31 -11.21
C ILE A 51 1.52 -10.14 -9.94
N ARG A 52 2.43 -11.12 -9.90
CA ARG A 52 2.71 -11.90 -8.69
C ARG A 52 3.34 -11.05 -7.59
N LEU A 53 4.24 -10.13 -7.95
CA LEU A 53 4.78 -9.15 -7.01
C LEU A 53 3.66 -8.29 -6.43
N LEU A 54 2.77 -7.73 -7.27
CA LEU A 54 1.64 -6.94 -6.79
C LEU A 54 0.68 -7.75 -5.92
N CYS A 55 0.42 -9.02 -6.26
CA CYS A 55 -0.36 -9.93 -5.42
C CYS A 55 0.25 -10.06 -4.02
N PHE A 56 1.57 -10.26 -3.93
CA PHE A 56 2.27 -10.28 -2.64
C PHE A 56 2.17 -8.93 -1.92
N THR A 57 2.43 -7.82 -2.63
CA THR A 57 2.42 -6.47 -2.06
C THR A 57 1.05 -6.08 -1.51
N SER A 58 -0.04 -6.44 -2.18
CA SER A 58 -1.41 -6.20 -1.74
C SER A 58 -1.72 -6.93 -0.44
N TRP A 59 -1.47 -8.24 -0.38
CA TRP A 59 -1.74 -9.02 0.83
C TRP A 59 -0.80 -8.65 1.99
N TRP A 60 0.46 -8.32 1.70
CA TRP A 60 1.39 -7.70 2.65
C TRP A 60 0.79 -6.42 3.25
N THR A 61 0.30 -5.52 2.39
CA THR A 61 -0.27 -4.24 2.80
C THR A 61 -1.52 -4.45 3.66
N VAL A 62 -2.44 -5.32 3.25
CA VAL A 62 -3.65 -5.65 4.02
C VAL A 62 -3.31 -6.19 5.40
N PHE A 63 -2.44 -7.21 5.47
CA PHE A 63 -2.11 -7.88 6.72
C PHE A 63 -1.47 -6.93 7.73
N PHE A 64 -0.42 -6.22 7.32
CA PHE A 64 0.26 -5.32 8.25
C PHE A 64 -0.55 -4.06 8.55
N SER A 65 -1.27 -3.49 7.57
CA SER A 65 -2.14 -2.33 7.84
C SER A 65 -3.24 -2.68 8.84
N PHE A 66 -3.80 -3.89 8.76
CA PHE A 66 -4.75 -4.38 9.75
C PHE A 66 -4.14 -4.48 11.15
N ILE A 67 -2.93 -5.02 11.28
CA ILE A 67 -2.20 -5.08 12.56
C ILE A 67 -1.95 -3.68 13.11
N TYR A 68 -1.41 -2.76 12.31
CA TYR A 68 -1.13 -1.38 12.75
C TYR A 68 -2.40 -0.63 13.13
N LEU A 69 -3.52 -0.86 12.43
CA LEU A 69 -4.82 -0.30 12.78
C LEU A 69 -5.30 -0.81 14.13
N LEU A 70 -5.30 -2.13 14.36
CA LEU A 70 -5.73 -2.71 15.63
C LEU A 70 -4.85 -2.26 16.79
N LEU A 71 -3.53 -2.27 16.61
CA LEU A 71 -2.60 -1.81 17.63
C LEU A 71 -2.78 -0.32 17.94
N PHE A 72 -3.06 0.52 16.93
CA PHE A 72 -3.37 1.92 17.17
C PHE A 72 -4.68 2.08 17.95
N LEU A 73 -5.74 1.35 17.59
CA LEU A 73 -7.03 1.42 18.29
C LEU A 73 -6.94 0.89 19.73
N HIS A 74 -6.12 -0.12 19.98
CA HIS A 74 -5.96 -0.73 21.30
C HIS A 74 -4.97 0.02 22.20
N SER A 75 -3.83 0.46 21.66
CA SER A 75 -2.70 1.00 22.42
C SER A 75 -2.50 2.51 22.25
N ALA A 76 -3.44 3.22 21.60
CA ALA A 76 -3.41 4.68 21.44
C ALA A 76 -3.23 5.45 22.76
N SER A 77 -3.66 4.88 23.90
CA SER A 77 -3.56 5.53 25.22
C SER A 77 -2.47 4.96 26.14
N THR A 78 -2.01 3.74 25.90
CA THR A 78 -1.04 3.03 26.78
C THR A 78 0.38 3.00 26.22
N GLY A 79 0.54 3.20 24.91
CA GLY A 79 1.85 3.23 24.23
C GLY A 79 2.44 1.83 24.02
N SER A 80 2.98 1.59 22.82
CA SER A 80 3.70 0.37 22.46
C SER A 80 4.88 0.72 21.55
N ILE A 81 5.95 -0.10 21.57
CA ILE A 81 7.07 0.05 20.61
C ILE A 81 6.56 -0.13 19.18
N LEU A 82 5.59 -1.02 18.97
CA LEU A 82 4.97 -1.27 17.67
C LEU A 82 4.09 -0.10 17.19
N THR A 83 3.66 0.80 18.07
CA THR A 83 2.92 2.02 17.70
C THR A 83 3.82 3.25 17.58
N SER A 84 5.14 3.08 17.67
CA SER A 84 6.11 4.17 17.56
C SER A 84 6.17 4.78 16.16
N VAL A 85 6.72 5.99 16.05
CA VAL A 85 7.02 6.61 14.76
C VAL A 85 7.95 5.72 13.92
N ALA A 86 8.99 5.15 14.54
CA ALA A 86 9.98 4.34 13.83
C ALA A 86 9.35 3.09 13.20
N SER A 87 8.49 2.36 13.92
CA SER A 87 7.85 1.16 13.40
C SER A 87 6.98 1.49 12.18
N HIS A 88 6.18 2.55 12.27
CA HIS A 88 5.37 3.03 11.14
C HIS A 88 6.24 3.42 9.94
N LEU A 89 7.34 4.17 10.14
CA LEU A 89 8.23 4.55 9.03
C LEU A 89 8.86 3.34 8.35
N ILE A 90 9.35 2.36 9.10
CA ILE A 90 9.98 1.17 8.53
C ILE A 90 8.96 0.38 7.69
N PHE A 91 7.78 0.11 8.26
CA PHE A 91 6.71 -0.60 7.56
C PHE A 91 6.28 0.15 6.29
N LEU A 92 5.96 1.43 6.42
CA LEU A 92 5.46 2.22 5.30
C LEU A 92 6.52 2.42 4.21
N ALA A 93 7.79 2.64 4.57
CA ALA A 93 8.88 2.78 3.60
C ALA A 93 9.10 1.48 2.82
N PHE A 94 9.09 0.33 3.50
CA PHE A 94 9.22 -0.96 2.82
C PHE A 94 8.02 -1.23 1.90
N THR A 95 6.81 -0.94 2.38
CA THR A 95 5.58 -1.09 1.59
C THR A 95 5.57 -0.16 0.36
N TRP A 96 6.03 1.09 0.53
CA TRP A 96 6.17 2.05 -0.56
C TRP A 96 7.18 1.59 -1.62
N LEU A 97 8.31 0.98 -1.21
CA LEU A 97 9.28 0.39 -2.14
C LEU A 97 8.66 -0.76 -2.94
N LEU A 98 7.88 -1.63 -2.29
CA LEU A 98 7.17 -2.73 -2.97
C LEU A 98 6.15 -2.20 -3.98
N TRP A 99 5.33 -1.21 -3.61
CA TRP A 99 4.38 -0.58 -4.53
C TRP A 99 5.10 0.10 -5.69
N THR A 100 6.14 0.87 -5.41
CA THR A 100 6.93 1.54 -6.46
C THR A 100 7.50 0.52 -7.44
N ALA A 101 8.12 -0.56 -6.94
CA ALA A 101 8.69 -1.60 -7.79
C ALA A 101 7.61 -2.36 -8.59
N GLY A 102 6.50 -2.74 -7.95
CA GLY A 102 5.41 -3.48 -8.59
C GLY A 102 4.69 -2.67 -9.65
N VAL A 103 4.13 -1.53 -9.27
CA VAL A 103 3.29 -0.70 -10.15
C VAL A 103 4.10 -0.02 -11.24
N ALA A 104 5.24 0.60 -10.91
CA ALA A 104 6.02 1.29 -11.95
C ALA A 104 6.55 0.30 -13.00
N SER A 105 6.93 -0.91 -12.58
CA SER A 105 7.36 -1.94 -13.54
C SER A 105 6.20 -2.52 -14.35
N LEU A 106 5.00 -2.63 -13.78
CA LEU A 106 3.78 -3.00 -14.52
C LEU A 106 3.43 -1.94 -15.56
N THR A 107 3.33 -0.67 -15.15
CA THR A 107 3.10 0.49 -16.04
C THR A 107 4.11 0.51 -17.18
N ALA A 108 5.40 0.39 -16.89
CA ALA A 108 6.45 0.35 -17.91
C ALA A 108 6.31 -0.87 -18.85
N GLY A 109 5.84 -1.99 -18.30
CA GLY A 109 5.56 -3.21 -19.05
C GLY A 109 4.42 -3.13 -20.04
N LEU A 110 3.35 -2.44 -19.64
CA LEU A 110 2.15 -2.24 -20.46
C LEU A 110 2.32 -1.06 -21.44
N GLY A 111 3.34 -0.23 -21.26
CA GLY A 111 3.51 1.02 -22.01
C GLY A 111 2.63 2.15 -21.49
N GLY A 112 2.16 2.05 -20.24
CA GLY A 112 1.15 2.91 -19.64
C GLY A 112 -0.25 2.31 -19.69
N GLY A 113 -1.27 3.16 -19.47
CA GLY A 113 -2.67 2.75 -19.44
C GLY A 113 -3.14 2.16 -20.78
N LEU A 114 -3.83 1.02 -20.71
CA LEU A 114 -4.28 0.27 -21.87
C LEU A 114 -5.64 0.78 -22.40
N ASN A 115 -5.77 0.96 -23.72
CA ASN A 115 -7.06 1.20 -24.38
C ASN A 115 -7.68 -0.11 -24.85
N CYS A 116 -8.39 -0.81 -23.96
CA CYS A 116 -8.95 -2.14 -24.24
C CYS A 116 -9.97 -2.19 -25.39
N ALA A 117 -10.46 -1.05 -25.89
CA ALA A 117 -11.40 -1.00 -27.01
C ALA A 117 -10.70 -0.97 -28.39
N ASN A 118 -9.44 -0.52 -28.46
CA ASN A 118 -8.71 -0.33 -29.71
C ASN A 118 -7.26 -0.80 -29.56
N LEU A 119 -7.07 -2.07 -29.19
CA LEU A 119 -5.74 -2.65 -29.07
C LEU A 119 -5.25 -3.20 -30.41
N PRO A 120 -3.99 -2.92 -30.80
CA PRO A 120 -3.37 -3.55 -31.97
C PRO A 120 -3.04 -5.04 -31.77
N ARG A 121 -3.10 -5.55 -30.52
CA ARG A 121 -2.88 -6.95 -30.16
C ARG A 121 -3.85 -7.35 -29.03
N ASP A 122 -4.39 -8.56 -29.10
CA ASP A 122 -5.20 -9.13 -28.02
C ASP A 122 -4.37 -9.35 -26.75
N ILE A 123 -4.51 -8.45 -25.77
CA ILE A 123 -3.96 -8.60 -24.42
C ILE A 123 -5.00 -9.31 -23.57
N ALA A 124 -4.67 -10.51 -23.08
CA ALA A 124 -5.54 -11.25 -22.19
C ALA A 124 -5.81 -10.43 -20.90
N TYR A 125 -7.08 -10.33 -20.53
CA TYR A 125 -7.53 -9.65 -19.31
C TYR A 125 -7.11 -8.17 -19.23
N CYS A 126 -7.13 -7.46 -20.36
CA CYS A 126 -6.76 -6.05 -20.46
C CYS A 126 -7.42 -5.17 -19.38
N SER A 127 -8.73 -5.29 -19.17
CA SER A 127 -9.46 -4.47 -18.19
C SER A 127 -8.98 -4.71 -16.77
N GLN A 128 -8.63 -5.96 -16.43
CA GLN A 128 -8.11 -6.34 -15.13
C GLN A 128 -6.67 -5.85 -14.94
N LEU A 129 -5.84 -5.89 -15.98
CA LEU A 129 -4.49 -5.31 -15.95
C LEU A 129 -4.53 -3.79 -15.74
N ASN A 130 -5.42 -3.10 -16.46
CA ASN A 130 -5.60 -1.65 -16.32
C ASN A 130 -6.15 -1.27 -14.93
N ALA A 131 -7.05 -2.10 -14.38
CA ALA A 131 -7.52 -1.93 -13.01
C ALA A 131 -6.40 -2.14 -12.00
N ALA A 132 -5.56 -3.18 -12.18
CA ALA A 132 -4.43 -3.46 -11.30
C ALA A 132 -3.42 -2.31 -11.27
N GLU A 133 -3.11 -1.75 -12.45
CA GLU A 133 -2.27 -0.55 -12.55
C GLU A 133 -2.87 0.64 -11.78
N ALA A 134 -4.16 0.91 -11.96
CA ALA A 134 -4.84 2.03 -11.31
C ALA A 134 -4.88 1.90 -9.78
N PHE A 135 -5.33 0.76 -9.27
CA PHE A 135 -5.43 0.54 -7.82
C PHE A 135 -4.06 0.46 -7.15
N GLY A 136 -3.06 -0.11 -7.82
CA GLY A 136 -1.70 -0.07 -7.31
C GLY A 136 -1.11 1.36 -7.22
N TRP A 137 -1.40 2.26 -8.17
CA TRP A 137 -1.03 3.68 -8.04
C TRP A 137 -1.78 4.39 -6.91
N ILE A 138 -3.04 4.03 -6.65
CA ILE A 138 -3.81 4.54 -5.50
C ILE A 138 -3.14 4.14 -4.18
N GLU A 139 -2.75 2.88 -4.03
CA GLU A 139 -2.02 2.37 -2.86
C GLU A 139 -0.65 3.06 -2.68
N TRP A 140 0.08 3.26 -3.78
CA TRP A 140 1.33 4.02 -3.77
C TRP A 140 1.12 5.47 -3.29
N LEU A 141 0.03 6.13 -3.71
CA LEU A 141 -0.29 7.48 -3.27
C LEU A 141 -0.66 7.52 -1.78
N LEU A 142 -1.51 6.61 -1.32
CA LEU A 142 -1.92 6.51 0.08
C LEU A 142 -0.72 6.26 1.00
N THR A 143 0.18 5.35 0.62
CA THR A 143 1.41 5.09 1.37
C THR A 143 2.35 6.31 1.39
N THR A 144 2.47 7.04 0.27
CA THR A 144 3.24 8.29 0.20
C THR A 144 2.71 9.37 1.17
N LEU A 145 1.39 9.54 1.21
CA LEU A 145 0.73 10.48 2.13
C LEU A 145 0.96 10.07 3.60
N LEU A 146 0.83 8.77 3.91
CA LEU A 146 1.08 8.25 5.24
C LEU A 146 2.54 8.44 5.69
N ILE A 147 3.51 8.17 4.81
CA ILE A 147 4.93 8.43 5.10
C ILE A 147 5.13 9.91 5.44
N SER A 148 4.54 10.81 4.66
CA SER A 148 4.64 12.26 4.87
C SER A 148 4.11 12.67 6.25
N VAL A 149 2.93 12.16 6.64
CA VAL A 149 2.34 12.42 7.96
C VAL A 149 3.19 11.85 9.09
N VAL A 150 3.63 10.60 8.97
CA VAL A 150 4.45 9.94 10.01
C VAL A 150 5.81 10.64 10.14
N PHE A 151 6.41 11.11 9.03
CA PHE A 151 7.64 11.89 9.05
C PHE A 151 7.47 13.22 9.82
N ILE A 152 6.35 13.92 9.61
CA ILE A 152 6.00 15.11 10.40
C ILE A 152 5.84 14.75 11.88
N CYS A 153 5.18 13.63 12.21
CA CYS A 153 5.10 13.12 13.58
C CYS A 153 6.48 12.84 14.18
N GLY A 154 7.42 12.30 13.38
CA GLY A 154 8.80 12.08 13.81
C GLY A 154 9.57 13.35 14.13
N ILE A 155 9.43 14.40 13.30
CA ILE A 155 10.01 15.71 13.59
C ILE A 155 9.46 16.25 14.92
N ARG A 156 8.15 16.12 15.16
CA ARG A 156 7.50 16.56 16.40
C ARG A 156 7.98 15.76 17.61
N SER A 157 8.07 14.44 17.49
CA SER A 157 8.53 13.57 18.57
C SER A 157 9.99 13.85 18.94
N ARG A 158 10.86 14.11 17.95
CA ARG A 158 12.24 14.57 18.19
C ARG A 158 12.29 15.91 18.92
N ARG A 159 11.43 16.88 18.55
CA ARG A 159 11.33 18.18 19.26
C ARG A 159 10.84 18.05 20.70
N ARG A 160 10.11 16.99 21.05
CA ARG A 160 9.66 16.67 22.42
C ARG A 160 10.72 15.94 23.26
N GLY A 161 11.83 15.49 22.66
CA GLY A 161 12.88 14.73 23.34
C GLY A 161 12.66 13.21 23.39
N GLU A 162 11.57 12.69 22.81
CA GLU A 162 11.22 11.26 22.83
C GLU A 162 11.98 10.44 21.75
N GLY A 163 12.59 11.12 20.77
CA GLY A 163 13.35 10.49 19.69
C GLY A 163 12.47 9.63 18.76
N ALA A 164 13.07 8.61 18.12
CA ALA A 164 12.37 7.76 17.16
C ALA A 164 11.37 6.76 17.80
N ARG A 165 11.45 6.59 19.14
CA ARG A 165 10.58 5.72 19.93
C ARG A 165 9.29 6.40 20.40
N GLY A 166 9.16 7.71 20.19
CA GLY A 166 7.96 8.42 20.60
C GLY A 166 6.73 7.96 19.84
N GLN A 167 5.58 8.22 20.44
CA GLN A 167 4.28 7.78 19.95
C GLN A 167 3.73 8.78 18.91
N LEU A 168 2.82 8.32 18.06
CA LEU A 168 2.14 9.19 17.08
C LEU A 168 1.24 10.23 17.75
N ILE A 169 0.73 9.92 18.95
CA ILE A 169 -0.10 10.79 19.77
C ILE A 169 0.45 10.81 21.20
N VAL A 170 0.30 11.95 21.87
CA VAL A 170 0.61 12.10 23.30
C VAL A 170 -0.73 12.30 24.01
N VAL A 171 -0.95 11.54 25.07
CA VAL A 171 -2.15 11.62 25.93
C VAL A 171 -2.04 12.87 26.81
#